data_AF-A0A7T5UW33-F1
#
_entry.id   AF-A0A7T5UW33-F1
#
_cell.length_a   1.000
_cell.length_b   1.000
_cell.length_c   1.000
_cell.angle_alpha   90.00
_cell.angle_beta   90.00
_cell.angle_gamma   90.00
#
_symmetry.space_group_name_H-M   'P 1'
#
loop_
_entity.id
_entity.type
_entity.pdbx_description
1 polymer ?
#
loop_
_entity_poly.entity_id
_entity_poly.type
_entity_poly.pdbx_seq_one_letter_code
_entity_poly.pdbx_strand_id
1 'polypeptide(L)'
;NAELTRVNVDVADYKKQHAEKVAADARVWIEEVRRTGDSHIADLNAADRRVVHRVADEYDDIRTFSEGEGRDRRIVIVQKSS
;
A
#
# COMPACT_ATOMS: atom_id res chain seq x y z
N ASN A 1 30.09 -9.24 18.59
CA ASN A 1 28.74 -9.37 17.99
C ASN A 1 27.89 -8.24 18.51
N ALA A 2 27.62 -7.22 17.69
CA ALA A 2 26.70 -6.14 18.06
C ALA A 2 25.27 -6.63 17.82
N GLU A 3 24.50 -6.76 18.89
CA GLU A 3 23.11 -7.19 18.85
C GLU A 3 22.23 -5.99 18.45
N LEU A 4 21.66 -6.03 17.24
CA LEU A 4 20.77 -4.99 16.74
C LEU A 4 19.43 -5.08 17.47
N THR A 5 19.27 -4.29 18.53
CA THR A 5 17.98 -4.15 19.23
C THR A 5 17.04 -3.32 18.37
N ARG A 6 16.01 -3.97 17.82
CA ARG A 6 14.95 -3.30 17.05
C ARG A 6 14.00 -2.58 18.01
N VAL A 7 14.22 -1.27 18.20
CA VAL A 7 13.32 -0.42 18.97
C VAL A 7 12.16 0.02 18.08
N ASN A 8 10.95 -0.49 18.36
CA ASN A 8 9.72 0.07 17.82
C ASN A 8 9.28 1.23 18.73
N VAL A 9 9.56 2.48 18.35
CA VAL A 9 8.99 3.66 19.04
C VAL A 9 7.55 3.81 18.57
N ASP A 10 6.58 3.52 19.42
CA ASP A 10 5.16 3.64 19.09
C ASP A 10 4.57 4.93 19.67
N VAL A 11 3.92 5.73 18.83
CA VAL A 11 3.07 6.86 19.24
C VAL A 11 1.66 6.33 18.99
N ALA A 12 1.16 5.57 19.97
CA ALA A 12 0.31 4.38 19.79
C ALA A 12 -1.06 4.57 19.08
N ASP A 13 -1.52 5.80 18.81
CA ASP A 13 -2.75 6.02 18.04
C ASP A 13 -2.53 6.74 16.70
N TYR A 14 -1.46 7.53 16.55
CA TYR A 14 -1.22 8.26 15.30
C TYR A 14 -0.83 7.32 14.16
N LYS A 15 0.03 6.33 14.43
CA LYS A 15 0.46 5.35 13.43
C LYS A 15 -0.69 4.45 12.97
N LYS A 16 -1.58 4.11 13.88
CA LYS A 16 -2.78 3.31 13.60
C LYS A 16 -3.77 4.11 12.76
N GLN A 17 -4.08 5.34 13.15
CA GLN A 17 -4.96 6.23 12.38
C GLN A 17 -4.41 6.52 10.97
N HIS A 18 -3.10 6.72 10.83
CA HIS A 18 -2.47 6.90 9.53
C HIS A 18 -2.62 5.65 8.65
N ALA A 19 -2.36 4.47 9.20
CA ALA A 19 -2.55 3.22 8.46
C ALA A 19 -4.02 2.96 8.08
N GLU A 20 -4.96 3.30 8.95
CA GLU A 20 -6.40 3.21 8.66
C GLU A 20 -6.82 4.16 7.53
N LYS A 21 -6.29 5.39 7.53
CA LYS A 21 -6.52 6.34 6.44
C LYS A 21 -5.98 5.80 5.10
N VAL A 22 -4.74 5.32 5.08
CA VAL A 22 -4.14 4.72 3.88
C VAL A 22 -4.94 3.50 3.41
N ALA A 23 -5.47 2.69 4.33
CA ALA A 23 -6.33 1.56 3.97
C ALA A 23 -7.67 2.01 3.37
N ALA A 24 -8.26 3.09 3.88
CA ALA A 24 -9.46 3.68 3.29
C ALA A 24 -9.20 4.23 1.88
N ASP A 25 -8.11 4.98 1.71
CA ASP A 25 -7.69 5.50 0.40
C ASP A 25 -7.42 4.37 -0.59
N ALA A 26 -6.76 3.29 -0.15
CA ALA A 26 -6.51 2.11 -0.98
C ALA A 26 -7.80 1.46 -1.51
N ARG A 27 -8.84 1.35 -0.68
CA ARG A 27 -10.14 0.81 -1.11
C ARG A 27 -10.79 1.69 -2.17
N VAL A 28 -10.70 3.01 -2.03
CA VAL A 28 -11.22 3.95 -3.04
C VAL A 28 -10.49 3.76 -4.37
N TRP A 29 -9.16 3.70 -4.35
CA TRP A 29 -8.37 3.49 -5.56
C TRP A 29 -8.67 2.15 -6.24
N ILE A 30 -8.86 1.08 -5.45
CA ILE A 30 -9.22 -0.24 -5.97
C ILE A 30 -10.58 -0.20 -6.68
N GLU A 31 -11.58 0.45 -6.08
CA GLU A 31 -12.90 0.59 -6.70
C GLU A 31 -12.84 1.45 -7.98
N GLU A 32 -11.99 2.48 -8.01
CA GLU A 32 -11.71 3.23 -9.24
C GLU A 32 -11.12 2.35 -10.33
N VAL A 33 -10.06 1.59 -10.03
CA VAL A 33 -9.42 0.64 -10.95
C VAL A 33 -10.42 -0.40 -11.46
N ARG A 34 -11.29 -0.91 -10.59
CA ARG A 34 -12.36 -1.84 -10.98
C ARG A 34 -13.37 -1.22 -11.94
N ARG A 35 -13.73 0.03 -11.70
CA ARG A 35 -14.75 0.76 -12.48
C ARG A 35 -14.23 1.19 -13.84
N THR A 36 -12.98 1.65 -13.93
CA THR A 36 -12.41 2.18 -15.17
C THR A 36 -11.66 1.12 -15.98
N GLY A 37 -11.08 0.12 -15.31
CA GLY A 37 -10.10 -0.80 -15.90
C GLY A 37 -8.70 -0.17 -16.03
N ASP A 38 -8.55 1.11 -15.70
CA ASP A 38 -7.27 1.81 -15.73
C ASP A 38 -6.47 1.55 -14.46
N SER A 39 -5.14 1.59 -14.55
CA SER A 39 -4.27 1.46 -13.39
C SER A 39 -4.28 2.71 -12.51
N HIS A 40 -4.09 2.52 -11.20
CA HIS A 40 -3.88 3.61 -10.26
C HIS A 40 -2.43 3.59 -9.77
N ILE A 41 -1.79 4.76 -9.73
CA ILE A 41 -0.40 4.92 -9.29
C ILE A 41 -0.35 5.90 -8.12
N ALA A 42 0.22 5.47 -7.00
CA ALA A 42 0.37 6.31 -5.81
C ALA A 42 1.82 6.35 -5.30
N ASP A 43 2.25 7.55 -4.91
CA ASP A 43 3.54 7.80 -4.26
C ASP A 43 3.39 7.60 -2.75
N LEU A 44 3.89 6.48 -2.24
CA LEU A 44 3.76 6.10 -0.83
C LEU A 44 5.10 5.67 -0.24
N ASN A 45 5.29 5.87 1.06
CA ASN A 45 6.44 5.32 1.77
C ASN A 45 6.34 3.79 1.89
N ALA A 46 7.43 3.15 2.34
CA ALA A 46 7.48 1.68 2.43
C ALA A 46 6.47 1.05 3.39
N ALA A 47 6.03 1.75 4.45
CA ALA A 47 5.02 1.24 5.37
C ALA A 47 3.62 1.32 4.74
N ASP A 48 3.30 2.45 4.11
CA ASP A 48 2.01 2.69 3.48
C ASP A 48 1.79 1.76 2.28
N ARG A 49 2.84 1.50 1.48
CA ARG A 49 2.78 0.48 0.42
C ARG A 49 2.40 -0.91 0.96
N ARG A 50 2.89 -1.30 2.14
CA ARG A 50 2.51 -2.59 2.76
C ARG A 50 1.05 -2.62 3.18
N VAL A 51 0.50 -1.48 3.59
CA VAL A 51 -0.93 -1.37 3.90
C VAL A 51 -1.75 -1.58 2.63
N VAL A 52 -1.40 -0.89 1.54
CA VAL A 52 -2.07 -1.05 0.24
C VAL A 52 -1.98 -2.50 -0.27
N HIS A 53 -0.80 -3.13 -0.20
CA HIS A 53 -0.64 -4.54 -0.58
C HIS A 53 -1.59 -5.44 0.23
N ARG A 54 -1.65 -5.26 1.55
CA ARG A 54 -2.54 -6.06 2.42
C ARG A 54 -4.01 -5.85 2.11
N VAL A 55 -4.43 -4.61 1.84
CA VAL A 55 -5.82 -4.34 1.45
C VAL A 55 -6.13 -5.01 0.11
N ALA A 56 -5.23 -4.93 -0.86
CA ALA A 56 -5.42 -5.57 -2.17
C ALA A 56 -5.48 -7.11 -2.11
N ASP A 57 -4.84 -7.75 -1.13
CA ASP A 57 -4.93 -9.21 -0.92
C ASP A 57 -6.36 -9.68 -0.56
N GLU A 58 -7.25 -8.77 -0.14
CA GLU A 58 -8.67 -9.06 0.11
C GLU A 58 -9.49 -9.18 -1.20
N TYR A 59 -8.87 -8.91 -2.36
CA TYR A 59 -9.54 -8.78 -3.66
C TYR A 59 -8.96 -9.78 -4.67
N ASP A 60 -9.76 -10.76 -5.08
CA ASP A 60 -9.32 -11.82 -6.00
C ASP A 60 -8.99 -11.33 -7.41
N ASP A 61 -9.55 -10.20 -7.83
CA ASP A 61 -9.42 -9.58 -9.15
C ASP A 61 -8.43 -8.41 -9.19
N ILE A 62 -7.70 -8.13 -8.10
CA ILE A 62 -6.78 -6.99 -8.00
C ILE A 62 -5.36 -7.44 -7.70
N ARG A 63 -4.39 -6.83 -8.39
CA ARG A 63 -2.97 -7.02 -8.17
C ARG A 63 -2.31 -5.70 -7.88
N THR A 64 -1.32 -5.74 -6.98
CA THR A 64 -0.47 -4.59 -6.69
C THR A 64 0.99 -4.96 -6.83
N PHE A 65 1.80 -4.03 -7.29
CA PHE A 65 3.26 -4.15 -7.35
C PHE A 65 3.90 -2.78 -7.18
N SER A 66 5.17 -2.75 -6.79
CA SER A 66 5.92 -1.49 -6.76
C SER A 66 6.84 -1.39 -7.95
N GLU A 67 6.88 -0.22 -8.59
CA GLU A 67 7.81 0.12 -9.68
C GLU A 67 8.69 1.30 -9.29
N GLY A 68 9.89 1.37 -9.88
CA GLY A 68 10.88 2.41 -9.59
C GLY A 68 11.83 2.09 -8.42
N GLU A 69 12.81 2.96 -8.21
CA GLU A 69 13.89 2.78 -7.25
C GLU A 69 13.95 3.92 -6.22
N GLY A 70 14.42 3.62 -5.01
CA GLY A 70 14.65 4.62 -3.97
C GLY A 70 13.42 5.49 -3.67
N ARG A 71 13.54 6.79 -3.96
CA ARG A 71 12.50 7.81 -3.71
C ARG A 71 11.40 7.83 -4.77
N ASP A 72 11.68 7.30 -5.96
CA ASP A 72 10.74 7.24 -7.08
C ASP A 72 9.96 5.92 -7.09
N ARG A 73 10.06 5.13 -6.01
CA ARG A 73 9.36 3.87 -5.89
C ARG A 73 7.87 4.10 -5.59
N ARG A 74 7.03 3.82 -6.59
CA ARG A 74 5.57 3.99 -6.55
C ARG A 74 4.87 2.65 -6.37
N ILE A 75 3.65 2.68 -5.85
CA ILE A 75 2.77 1.51 -5.91
C ILE A 75 1.83 1.63 -7.10
N VAL A 76 1.66 0.54 -7.82
CA VAL A 76 0.75 0.41 -8.96
C VAL A 76 -0.31 -0.60 -8.58
N ILE A 77 -1.57 -0.22 -8.80
CA ILE A 77 -2.77 -1.03 -8.56
C ILE A 77 -3.41 -1.30 -9.92
N VAL A 78 -3.63 -2.57 -10.24
CA VAL A 78 -4.21 -3.01 -11.52
C VAL A 78 -5.21 -4.14 -11.30
N GLN A 79 -6.13 -4.33 -12.25
CA GLN A 79 -6.92 -5.55 -12.30
C GLN A 79 -6.03 -6.75 -12.68
N LYS A 80 -6.33 -7.92 -12.13
CA LYS A 80 -5.79 -9.18 -12.64
C LYS A 80 -6.47 -9.46 -13.98
N SER A 81 -5.70 -9.38 -15.06
CA SER A 81 -6.13 -9.99 -16.33
C SER A 81 -6.37 -11.48 -16.09
N SER A 82 -7.53 -11.98 -16.51
CA SER A 82 -7.79 -13.43 -16.55
C SER A 82 -6.86 -14.14 -17.52
#